data_AF-A0A663E557-F1
#
_entry.id   AF-A0A663E557-F1
#
_cell.length_a   1.000
_cell.length_b   1.000
_cell.length_c   1.000
_cell.angle_alpha   90.00
_cell.angle_beta   90.00
_cell.angle_gamma   90.00
#
_symmetry.space_group_name_H-M   'P 1'
#
loop_
_entity.id
_entity.type
_entity.pdbx_description
1 polymer ?
#
loop_
_entity_poly.entity_id
_entity_poly.type
_entity_poly.pdbx_seq_one_letter_code
_entity_poly.pdbx_strand_id
1 'polypeptide(L)'
;MPSGRPSGRVPTAEEGKKPGARSIPPGLAPRPRAVPDYVVKYPAIRSPRQREGYKGVFQDQLAEYTELLGEVRTAQRRLRETEAAMGRLPRHATSRTRVSRGRDSAFLEKQQRCEYLKKKLTHIKARIQEYDRDARDSAVYF
;
A
#
# COMPACT_ATOMS: atom_id res chain seq x y z
N MET A 1 27.49 26.51 -51.56
CA MET A 1 27.03 27.89 -51.27
C MET A 1 26.39 28.42 -52.54
N PRO A 2 25.16 28.97 -52.49
CA PRO A 2 25.00 30.34 -52.02
C PRO A 2 23.88 30.56 -50.99
N SER A 3 24.03 31.69 -50.30
CA SER A 3 23.29 32.23 -49.18
C SER A 3 22.00 32.95 -49.59
N GLY A 4 21.09 33.16 -48.63
CA GLY A 4 20.06 34.20 -48.76
C GLY A 4 18.94 34.16 -47.71
N ARG A 5 19.08 34.92 -46.62
CA ARG A 5 17.94 35.56 -45.90
C ARG A 5 17.79 36.98 -46.45
N PRO A 6 16.59 37.57 -46.48
CA PRO A 6 16.18 38.52 -45.42
C PRO A 6 14.68 38.42 -45.05
N SER A 7 14.33 38.52 -43.77
CA SER A 7 13.79 39.72 -43.07
C SER A 7 12.39 40.17 -43.52
N GLY A 8 11.40 39.89 -42.68
CA GLY A 8 10.09 40.54 -42.65
C GLY A 8 9.67 40.76 -41.19
N ARG A 9 9.46 42.02 -40.82
CA ARG A 9 9.10 42.54 -39.48
C ARG A 9 7.57 42.59 -39.30
N VAL A 10 7.09 42.10 -38.14
CA VAL A 10 6.03 42.55 -37.17
C VAL A 10 4.80 43.37 -37.65
N PRO A 11 3.58 43.25 -37.03
CA PRO A 11 3.40 43.52 -35.58
C PRO A 11 2.31 42.77 -34.76
N THR A 12 2.63 42.66 -33.46
CA THR A 12 1.81 42.74 -32.21
C THR A 12 0.29 42.54 -32.17
N ALA A 13 -0.12 41.70 -31.22
CA ALA A 13 -1.22 41.89 -30.26
C ALA A 13 -0.85 41.02 -29.02
N GLU A 14 -0.41 41.53 -27.86
CA GLU A 14 -1.18 42.25 -26.82
C GLU A 14 -2.63 41.70 -26.77
N GLU A 15 -3.16 41.09 -25.72
CA GLU A 15 -3.00 41.33 -24.29
C GLU A 15 -3.72 40.19 -23.55
N GLY A 16 -3.15 39.72 -22.45
CA GLY A 16 -3.75 38.67 -21.62
C GLY A 16 -3.14 38.63 -20.23
N LYS A 17 -2.88 39.81 -19.65
CA LYS A 17 -2.36 39.97 -18.30
C LYS A 17 -3.42 39.50 -17.30
N LYS A 18 -3.17 38.38 -16.61
CA LYS A 18 -3.76 38.14 -15.29
C LYS A 18 -2.65 37.91 -14.26
N PRO A 19 -2.68 38.64 -13.13
CA PRO A 19 -1.54 38.76 -12.22
C PRO A 19 -1.53 37.63 -11.20
N GLY A 20 -0.31 37.26 -10.78
CA GLY A 20 -0.03 36.85 -9.41
C GLY A 20 -0.77 35.63 -8.88
N ALA A 21 -0.44 34.44 -9.39
CA ALA A 21 -0.57 33.23 -8.60
C ALA A 21 0.80 32.92 -7.99
N ARG A 22 0.92 33.23 -6.69
CA ARG A 22 2.00 32.87 -5.77
C ARG A 22 2.77 31.63 -6.23
N SER A 23 4.09 31.77 -6.38
CA SER A 23 5.01 30.64 -6.38
C SER A 23 4.83 29.87 -5.06
N ILE A 24 4.08 28.78 -5.11
CA ILE A 24 3.99 27.85 -3.98
C ILE A 24 5.39 27.20 -3.86
N PRO A 25 6.05 27.27 -2.69
CA PRO A 25 7.33 26.59 -2.50
C PRO A 25 7.14 25.09 -2.77
N PRO A 26 8.09 24.37 -3.39
CA PRO A 26 7.96 22.95 -3.77
C PRO A 26 7.80 21.96 -2.61
N GLY A 27 7.56 22.41 -1.38
CA GLY A 27 7.56 21.60 -0.16
C GLY A 27 6.19 21.12 0.34
N LEU A 28 5.06 21.52 -0.27
CA LEU A 28 3.72 21.25 0.29
C LEU A 28 2.72 20.64 -0.71
N ALA A 29 3.16 20.06 -1.82
CA ALA A 29 2.29 19.19 -2.59
C ALA A 29 2.03 17.92 -1.75
N PRO A 30 0.77 17.58 -1.40
CA PRO A 30 0.50 16.30 -0.77
C PRO A 30 0.97 15.22 -1.73
N ARG A 31 1.95 14.42 -1.30
CA ARG A 31 2.46 13.29 -2.08
C ARG A 31 1.24 12.53 -2.59
N PRO A 32 1.10 12.30 -3.91
CA PRO A 32 0.01 11.49 -4.43
C PRO A 32 -0.02 10.22 -3.61
N ARG A 33 -1.11 10.00 -2.86
CA ARG A 33 -1.27 8.79 -2.07
C ARG A 33 -1.24 7.66 -3.08
N ALA A 34 -0.11 6.97 -3.17
CA ALA A 34 0.05 5.88 -4.11
C ALA A 34 -1.10 4.91 -3.86
N VAL A 35 -1.94 4.71 -4.87
CA VAL A 35 -3.04 3.76 -4.79
C VAL A 35 -2.41 2.40 -4.49
N PRO A 36 -2.87 1.68 -3.46
CA PRO A 36 -2.31 0.37 -3.16
C PRO A 36 -2.47 -0.57 -4.35
N ASP A 37 -1.42 -1.36 -4.63
CA ASP A 37 -1.37 -2.21 -5.82
C ASP A 37 -2.52 -3.22 -5.88
N TYR A 38 -2.99 -3.71 -4.72
CA TYR A 38 -4.13 -4.62 -4.64
C TYR A 38 -5.45 -3.95 -5.09
N VAL A 39 -5.60 -2.63 -4.98
CA VAL A 39 -6.79 -1.94 -5.47
C VAL A 39 -6.84 -1.99 -7.00
N VAL A 40 -5.68 -1.82 -7.64
CA VAL A 40 -5.53 -1.87 -9.10
C VAL A 40 -5.63 -3.31 -9.61
N LYS A 41 -5.05 -4.29 -8.90
CA LYS A 41 -5.05 -5.72 -9.27
C LYS A 41 -6.41 -6.38 -9.11
N TYR A 42 -7.22 -5.93 -8.16
CA TYR A 42 -8.53 -6.52 -7.86
C TYR A 42 -9.65 -5.48 -8.03
N PRO A 43 -9.98 -5.07 -9.28
CA PRO A 43 -11.12 -4.20 -9.55
C PRO A 43 -12.47 -4.87 -9.26
N ALA A 44 -13.57 -4.16 -9.51
CA ALA A 44 -14.91 -4.72 -9.43
C ALA A 44 -15.05 -5.96 -10.33
N ILE A 45 -15.66 -7.01 -9.78
CA ILE A 45 -15.85 -8.29 -10.44
C ILE A 45 -16.99 -8.15 -11.46
N ARG A 46 -16.79 -8.69 -12.66
CA ARG A 46 -17.77 -8.62 -13.76
C ARG A 46 -18.23 -9.99 -14.25
N SER A 47 -17.67 -11.09 -13.73
CA SER A 47 -18.05 -12.43 -14.15
C SER A 47 -17.90 -13.48 -13.02
N PRO A 48 -18.66 -14.59 -13.08
CA PRO A 48 -18.55 -15.67 -12.10
C PRO A 48 -17.15 -16.30 -12.08
N ARG A 49 -16.53 -16.49 -13.25
CA ARG A 49 -15.16 -17.02 -13.34
C ARG A 49 -14.13 -16.12 -12.65
N GLN A 50 -14.28 -14.80 -12.80
CA GLN A 50 -13.41 -13.84 -12.12
C GLN A 50 -13.61 -13.88 -10.60
N ARG A 51 -14.86 -14.04 -10.14
CA ARG A 51 -15.20 -14.23 -8.72
C ARG A 51 -14.51 -15.46 -8.13
N GLU A 52 -14.57 -16.59 -8.82
CA GLU A 52 -13.90 -17.82 -8.39
C GLU A 52 -12.38 -17.65 -8.33
N GLY A 53 -11.79 -16.96 -9.32
CA GLY A 53 -10.38 -16.60 -9.29
C GLY A 53 -10.02 -15.76 -8.06
N TYR A 54 -10.84 -14.75 -7.73
CA TYR A 54 -10.61 -13.92 -6.54
C TYR A 54 -10.74 -14.73 -5.25
N LYS A 55 -11.67 -15.68 -5.19
CA LYS A 55 -11.82 -16.60 -4.07
C LYS A 55 -10.60 -17.48 -3.88
N GLY A 56 -10.06 -18.04 -4.97
CA GLY A 56 -8.83 -18.85 -4.92
C GLY A 56 -7.64 -18.05 -4.40
N VAL A 57 -7.44 -16.83 -4.92
CA VAL A 57 -6.40 -15.91 -4.42
C VAL A 57 -6.62 -15.55 -2.96
N PHE A 58 -7.87 -15.30 -2.55
CA PHE A 58 -8.18 -14.99 -1.15
C PHE A 58 -7.79 -16.14 -0.23
N GLN A 59 -8.08 -17.39 -0.61
CA GLN A 59 -7.75 -18.57 0.19
C GLN A 59 -6.23 -18.78 0.31
N ASP A 60 -5.52 -18.68 -0.80
CA ASP A 60 -4.05 -18.77 -0.84
C ASP A 60 -3.40 -17.70 0.04
N GLN A 61 -3.79 -16.44 -0.14
CA GLN A 61 -3.24 -15.32 0.61
C GLN A 61 -3.67 -15.32 2.08
N LEU A 62 -4.81 -15.93 2.41
CA LEU A 62 -5.24 -16.12 3.79
C LEU A 62 -4.34 -17.13 4.50
N ALA A 63 -3.93 -18.21 3.82
CA ALA A 63 -2.97 -19.16 4.38
C ALA A 63 -1.64 -18.45 4.72
N GLU A 64 -1.09 -17.68 3.77
CA GLU A 64 0.13 -16.86 4.00
C GLU A 64 -0.05 -15.92 5.20
N TYR A 65 -1.19 -15.22 5.29
CA TYR A 65 -1.48 -14.32 6.41
C TYR A 65 -1.53 -15.05 7.76
N THR A 66 -2.16 -16.23 7.81
CA THR A 66 -2.30 -17.00 9.05
C THR A 66 -0.97 -17.54 9.55
N GLU A 67 -0.12 -18.03 8.64
CA GLU A 67 1.23 -18.49 8.95
C GLU A 67 2.08 -17.34 9.50
N LEU A 68 2.12 -16.21 8.77
CA LEU A 68 2.88 -15.04 9.16
C LEU A 68 2.42 -14.48 10.52
N LEU A 69 1.12 -14.46 10.78
CA LEU A 69 0.58 -14.06 12.08
C LEU A 69 1.04 -15.01 13.20
N GLY A 70 1.13 -16.31 12.92
CA GLY A 70 1.70 -17.30 13.83
C GLY A 70 3.18 -17.03 14.14
N GLU A 71 3.97 -16.68 13.13
CA GLU A 71 5.37 -16.32 13.31
C GLU A 71 5.53 -15.03 14.13
N VAL A 72 4.76 -13.99 13.83
CA VAL A 72 4.76 -12.71 14.57
C VAL A 72 4.39 -12.95 16.04
N ARG A 73 3.36 -13.75 16.30
CA ARG A 73 2.96 -14.13 17.68
C ARG A 73 4.06 -14.91 18.39
N THR A 74 4.72 -15.82 17.69
CA THR A 74 5.83 -16.61 18.25
C THR A 74 7.04 -15.72 18.57
N ALA A 75 7.38 -14.79 17.68
CA ALA A 75 8.44 -13.82 17.90
C ALA A 75 8.12 -12.92 19.11
N GLN A 76 6.88 -12.42 19.21
CA GLN A 76 6.42 -11.66 20.37
C GLN A 76 6.49 -12.46 21.68
N ARG A 77 6.12 -13.74 21.66
CA ARG A 77 6.21 -14.61 22.84
C ARG A 77 7.66 -14.75 23.30
N ARG A 78 8.58 -15.06 22.38
CA ARG A 78 10.02 -15.17 22.68
C ARG A 78 10.59 -13.87 23.22
N LEU A 79 10.16 -12.73 22.69
CA LEU A 79 10.55 -11.42 23.22
C LEU A 79 10.10 -11.26 24.68
N ARG A 80 8.81 -11.51 24.97
CA ARG A 80 8.26 -11.44 26.33
C ARG A 80 8.97 -12.40 27.31
N GLU A 81 9.30 -13.61 26.88
CA GLU A 81 10.04 -14.58 27.68
C GLU A 81 11.45 -14.07 28.01
N THR A 82 12.16 -13.52 27.01
CA THR A 82 13.48 -12.90 27.24
C THR A 82 13.39 -11.65 28.11
N GLU A 83 12.36 -10.82 27.96
CA GLU A 83 12.12 -9.65 28.81
C GLU A 83 11.84 -10.06 30.26
N ALA A 84 11.03 -11.09 30.48
CA ALA A 84 10.73 -11.62 31.81
C ALA A 84 11.97 -12.24 32.48
N ALA A 85 12.80 -12.95 31.71
CA ALA A 85 14.07 -13.49 32.21
C ALA A 85 15.09 -12.37 32.51
N MET A 86 15.14 -11.32 31.69
CA MET A 86 16.04 -10.18 31.89
C MET A 86 15.56 -9.16 32.93
N GLY A 87 14.26 -9.12 33.24
CA GLY A 87 13.73 -8.36 34.38
C GLY A 87 14.27 -8.83 35.74
N ARG A 88 14.96 -9.98 35.77
CA ARG A 88 15.62 -10.56 36.96
C ARG A 88 17.14 -10.32 37.05
N LEU A 89 17.78 -9.64 36.09
CA LEU A 89 19.25 -9.49 36.04
C LEU A 89 19.72 -8.02 36.02
N PRO A 90 20.80 -7.62 36.74
CA PRO A 90 21.26 -6.23 36.77
C PRO A 90 21.68 -5.68 35.40
N ARG A 91 21.37 -4.40 35.16
CA ARG A 91 21.58 -3.65 33.91
C ARG A 91 23.07 -3.37 33.58
N HIS A 92 23.88 -4.37 33.28
CA HIS A 92 25.15 -4.11 32.58
C HIS A 92 24.97 -4.21 31.06
N ALA A 93 24.88 -3.02 30.47
CA ALA A 93 24.51 -2.74 29.10
C ALA A 93 25.75 -2.56 28.22
N THR A 94 25.97 -3.46 27.27
CA THR A 94 26.75 -3.11 26.05
C THR A 94 26.46 -4.03 24.85
N SER A 95 25.97 -5.26 25.07
CA SER A 95 25.54 -6.18 23.99
C SER A 95 24.07 -6.02 23.57
N ARG A 96 23.30 -5.17 24.27
CA ARG A 96 21.84 -5.00 24.08
C ARG A 96 21.45 -4.36 22.74
N THR A 97 22.31 -3.58 22.10
CA THR A 97 21.89 -2.69 21.00
C THR A 97 21.90 -3.36 19.62
N ARG A 98 22.75 -4.37 19.39
CA ARG A 98 22.87 -4.99 18.06
C ARG A 98 21.85 -6.12 17.85
N VAL A 99 21.56 -6.89 18.88
CA VAL A 99 20.66 -8.07 18.80
C VAL A 99 19.19 -7.68 18.84
N SER A 100 18.83 -6.65 19.62
CA SER A 100 17.46 -6.09 19.63
C SER A 100 17.12 -5.43 18.29
N ARG A 101 17.97 -4.53 17.77
CA ARG A 101 17.70 -3.82 16.51
C ARG A 101 17.49 -4.74 15.30
N GLY A 102 18.23 -5.85 15.20
CA GLY A 102 18.07 -6.81 14.11
C GLY A 102 16.78 -7.64 14.23
N ARG A 103 16.41 -8.05 15.45
CA ARG A 103 15.13 -8.73 15.72
C ARG A 103 13.94 -7.81 15.48
N ASP A 104 14.07 -6.54 15.87
CA ASP A 104 13.02 -5.54 15.72
C ASP A 104 12.78 -5.22 14.24
N SER A 105 13.82 -5.17 13.39
CA SER A 105 13.65 -4.95 11.94
C SER A 105 12.88 -6.07 11.26
N ALA A 106 13.32 -7.33 11.42
CA ALA A 106 12.64 -8.47 10.80
C ALA A 106 11.21 -8.66 11.35
N PHE A 107 11.00 -8.37 12.64
CA PHE A 107 9.67 -8.37 13.25
C PHE A 107 8.77 -7.28 12.66
N LEU A 108 9.27 -6.06 12.51
CA LEU A 108 8.55 -4.93 11.91
C LEU A 108 8.20 -5.21 10.45
N GLU A 109 9.10 -5.81 9.68
CA GLU A 109 8.84 -6.22 8.30
C GLU A 109 7.70 -7.25 8.22
N LYS A 110 7.73 -8.29 9.07
CA LYS A 110 6.65 -9.29 9.14
C LYS A 110 5.33 -8.65 9.59
N GLN A 111 5.36 -7.73 10.54
CA GLN A 111 4.18 -6.98 10.97
C GLN A 111 3.60 -6.12 9.84
N GLN A 112 4.45 -5.41 9.09
CA GLN A 112 4.04 -4.62 7.92
C GLN A 112 3.43 -5.52 6.84
N ARG A 113 4.00 -6.71 6.60
CA ARG A 113 3.47 -7.69 5.66
C ARG A 113 2.12 -8.24 6.12
N CYS A 114 1.92 -8.53 7.41
CA CYS A 114 0.61 -8.89 7.96
C CYS A 114 -0.43 -7.79 7.70
N GLU A 115 -0.10 -6.53 7.97
CA GLU A 115 -1.00 -5.39 7.75
C GLU A 115 -1.35 -5.22 6.27
N TYR A 116 -0.36 -5.39 5.39
CA TYR A 116 -0.59 -5.38 3.95
C TYR A 116 -1.56 -6.50 3.51
N LEU A 117 -1.29 -7.74 3.92
CA LEU A 117 -2.13 -8.89 3.60
C LEU A 117 -3.54 -8.71 4.14
N LYS A 118 -3.71 -8.23 5.36
CA LYS A 118 -5.01 -7.93 5.96
C LYS A 118 -5.81 -6.94 5.12
N LYS A 119 -5.20 -5.83 4.68
CA LYS A 119 -5.84 -4.83 3.83
C LYS A 119 -6.19 -5.40 2.45
N LYS A 120 -5.28 -6.14 1.83
CA LYS A 120 -5.49 -6.83 0.54
C LYS A 120 -6.64 -7.84 0.62
N LEU A 121 -6.64 -8.71 1.62
CA LEU A 121 -7.69 -9.72 1.85
C LEU A 121 -9.05 -9.06 2.09
N THR A 122 -9.09 -7.99 2.89
CA THR A 122 -10.32 -7.23 3.15
C THR A 122 -10.89 -6.66 1.85
N HIS A 123 -10.04 -6.09 1.00
CA HIS A 123 -10.44 -5.56 -0.31
C HIS A 123 -10.98 -6.66 -1.23
N ILE A 124 -10.26 -7.78 -1.37
CA ILE A 124 -10.69 -8.90 -2.22
C ILE A 124 -12.03 -9.47 -1.73
N LYS A 125 -12.19 -9.66 -0.41
CA LYS A 125 -13.44 -10.12 0.20
C LYS A 125 -14.59 -9.16 -0.11
N ALA A 126 -14.37 -7.86 0.01
CA ALA A 126 -15.37 -6.85 -0.30
C ALA A 126 -15.82 -6.94 -1.77
N ARG A 127 -14.88 -7.12 -2.72
CA ARG A 127 -15.21 -7.26 -4.15
C ARG A 127 -16.06 -8.49 -4.44
N ILE A 128 -15.76 -9.62 -3.79
CA ILE A 128 -16.57 -10.85 -3.91
C ILE A 128 -17.98 -10.62 -3.34
N GLN A 129 -18.08 -9.99 -2.17
CA GLN A 129 -19.36 -9.74 -1.50
C GLN A 129 -20.24 -8.73 -2.25
N GLU A 130 -19.64 -7.71 -2.86
CA GLU A 130 -20.34 -6.72 -3.70
C GLU A 130 -20.97 -7.42 -4.92
N TYR A 131 -20.20 -8.23 -5.65
CA TYR A 131 -20.71 -9.01 -6.76
C TYR A 131 -21.83 -9.98 -6.36
N ASP A 132 -21.68 -10.67 -5.22
CA ASP A 132 -22.71 -11.58 -4.70
C ASP A 132 -24.01 -10.86 -4.34
N ARG A 133 -23.92 -9.62 -3.87
CA ARG A 133 -25.09 -8.78 -3.60
C ARG A 133 -25.76 -8.37 -4.90
N ASP A 134 -25.00 -7.83 -5.84
CA ASP A 134 -25.54 -7.36 -7.13
C ASP A 134 -26.19 -8.50 -7.92
N ALA A 135 -25.62 -9.70 -7.87
CA ALA A 135 -26.17 -10.90 -8.51
C ALA A 135 -27.50 -11.34 -7.86
N ARG A 136 -27.63 -11.18 -6.54
CA ARG A 136 -28.87 -11.47 -5.81
C ARG A 136 -29.93 -10.43 -6.09
N ASP A 137 -29.58 -9.15 -6.04
CA ASP A 137 -30.50 -8.05 -6.28
C ASP A 137 -31.02 -8.09 -7.72
N SER A 138 -30.16 -8.39 -8.70
CA SER A 138 -30.57 -8.59 -10.11
C SER A 138 -31.50 -9.78 -10.29
N ALA A 139 -31.37 -10.84 -9.48
CA ALA A 139 -32.24 -12.02 -9.56
C ALA A 139 -33.66 -11.77 -9.00
N VAL A 140 -33.89 -10.67 -8.27
CA VAL A 140 -35.22 -10.30 -7.73
C VAL A 140 -36.04 -9.50 -8.73
N TYR A 141 -35.42 -8.97 -9.80
CA TYR A 141 -36.09 -8.19 -10.85
C TYR A 141 -36.47 -9.02 -12.10
N PHE A 142 -36.45 -10.35 -12.01
CA PHE A 142 -36.96 -11.30 -13.01
C PHE A 142 -38.11 -12.12 -12.42
#